data_AF-A0A7W0T016-F1
#
_entry.id   AF-A0A7W0T016-F1
#
_cell.length_a   1.000
_cell.length_b   1.000
_cell.length_c   1.000
_cell.angle_alpha   90.00
_cell.angle_beta   90.00
_cell.angle_gamma   90.00
#
_symmetry.space_group_name_H-M   'P 1'
#
loop_
_entity.id
_entity.type
_entity.pdbx_description
1 polymer ?
#
loop_
_entity_poly.entity_id
_entity_poly.type
_entity_poly.pdbx_seq_one_letter_code
_entity_poly.pdbx_strand_id
1 'polypeptide(L)'
;MQSFWAMVVANLKMTVRNRQAIFWNLAFPAIFILIFGAVFGGDATSSFDVGVTGPQSAVREQVTEGLEATEGFNVHSGDEADELDALNNSDRQVVLVVPESISNANPIGFYYNAEGGPTGSIARAAVQNALLGILGEGGNAPIESIPVSTLDITFIDFFIPGILAMSIMNSGVIGLSTAFTSFREKGILRRIKVTPFALWKFILARIVASMLVILTTSTILIGMASLVWGFDLRGNWLLSLLVIVVGSLTFLSIGYAISSFARNT
;
A
#
# COMPACT_ATOMS: atom_id res chain seq x y z
N MET A 1 34.04 -25.40 0.65
CA MET A 1 32.69 -24.87 0.38
C MET A 1 31.57 -25.64 1.12
N GLN A 2 31.58 -26.98 1.16
CA GLN A 2 30.53 -27.79 1.80
C GLN A 2 30.13 -27.34 3.22
N SER A 3 31.09 -27.01 4.10
CA SER A 3 30.80 -26.56 5.47
C SER A 3 30.05 -25.22 5.57
N PHE A 4 30.16 -24.35 4.56
CA PHE A 4 29.38 -23.11 4.49
C PHE A 4 27.92 -23.41 4.17
N TRP A 5 27.67 -24.20 3.12
CA TRP A 5 26.32 -24.61 2.72
C TRP A 5 25.60 -25.45 3.79
N ALA A 6 26.31 -26.35 4.47
CA ALA A 6 25.78 -27.06 5.63
C ALA A 6 25.30 -26.09 6.73
N MET A 7 26.04 -24.99 6.96
CA MET A 7 25.66 -23.95 7.92
C MET A 7 24.46 -23.11 7.46
N VAL A 8 24.35 -22.81 6.16
CA VAL A 8 23.16 -22.16 5.56
C VAL A 8 21.92 -23.04 5.77
N VAL A 9 21.99 -24.33 5.39
CA VAL A 9 20.90 -25.30 5.54
C VAL A 9 20.52 -25.50 7.02
N ALA A 10 21.50 -25.56 7.92
CA ALA A 10 21.24 -25.62 9.37
C ALA A 10 20.48 -24.39 9.86
N ASN A 11 20.87 -23.18 9.42
CA ASN A 11 20.19 -21.94 9.77
C ASN A 11 18.76 -21.88 9.22
N LEU A 12 18.53 -22.29 7.97
CA LEU A 12 17.19 -22.41 7.38
C LEU A 12 16.33 -23.39 8.19
N LYS A 13 16.85 -24.57 8.52
CA LYS A 13 16.15 -25.58 9.33
C LYS A 13 15.85 -25.10 10.75
N MET A 14 16.70 -24.25 11.34
CA MET A 14 16.42 -23.60 12.63
C MET A 14 15.29 -22.58 12.51
N THR A 15 15.28 -21.74 11.46
CA THR A 15 14.21 -20.77 11.22
C THR A 15 12.87 -21.46 10.97
N VAL A 16 12.84 -22.50 10.12
CA VAL A 16 11.61 -23.28 9.82
C VAL A 16 11.10 -24.08 11.03
N ARG A 17 11.97 -24.41 12.00
CA ARG A 17 11.53 -25.04 13.26
C ARG A 17 11.03 -24.03 14.30
N ASN A 18 11.33 -22.75 14.15
CA ASN A 18 10.84 -21.69 15.03
C ASN A 18 9.43 -21.25 14.58
N ARG A 19 8.40 -21.93 15.10
CA ARG A 19 6.98 -21.64 14.80
C ARG A 19 6.60 -20.18 15.06
N GLN A 20 7.14 -19.56 16.11
CA GLN A 20 6.90 -18.15 16.42
C GLN A 20 7.48 -17.23 15.34
N ALA A 21 8.69 -17.51 14.84
CA ALA A 21 9.28 -16.74 13.75
C ALA A 21 8.54 -16.93 12.42
N ILE A 22 8.05 -18.14 12.10
CA ILE A 22 7.19 -18.34 10.92
C ILE A 22 5.90 -17.54 11.06
N PHE A 23 5.25 -17.59 12.23
CA PHE A 23 4.02 -16.85 12.47
C PHE A 23 4.22 -15.34 12.24
N TRP A 24 5.23 -14.74 12.85
CA TRP A 24 5.46 -13.29 12.73
C TRP A 24 6.02 -12.82 11.39
N ASN A 25 6.80 -13.65 10.69
CA ASN A 25 7.38 -13.27 9.39
C ASN A 25 6.45 -13.57 8.21
N LEU A 26 5.60 -14.60 8.30
CA LEU A 26 4.76 -15.04 7.18
C LEU A 26 3.27 -14.93 7.51
N ALA A 27 2.81 -15.58 8.58
CA ALA A 27 1.38 -15.66 8.86
C ALA A 27 0.76 -14.30 9.23
N PHE A 28 1.45 -13.48 10.04
CA PHE A 28 0.94 -12.15 10.43
C PHE A 28 0.84 -11.20 9.22
N PRO A 29 1.89 -10.97 8.40
CA PRO A 29 1.76 -10.18 7.18
C PRO A 29 0.73 -10.75 6.20
N ALA A 30 0.65 -12.08 6.06
CA ALA A 30 -0.36 -12.71 5.21
C ALA A 30 -1.78 -12.43 5.70
N ILE A 31 -2.07 -12.64 6.99
CA ILE A 31 -3.37 -12.31 7.60
C ILE A 31 -3.68 -10.82 7.47
N PHE A 32 -2.68 -9.94 7.57
CA PHE A 32 -2.87 -8.50 7.43
C PHE A 32 -3.21 -8.10 5.99
N ILE A 33 -2.52 -8.66 4.98
CA ILE A 33 -2.92 -8.55 3.56
C ILE A 33 -4.35 -9.11 3.38
N LEU A 34 -4.66 -10.26 3.98
CA LEU A 34 -5.96 -10.90 3.82
C LEU A 34 -7.11 -10.06 4.39
N ILE A 35 -6.93 -9.46 5.58
CA ILE A 35 -7.94 -8.61 6.22
C ILE A 35 -8.07 -7.28 5.48
N PHE A 36 -6.98 -6.56 5.27
CA PHE A 36 -7.04 -5.22 4.66
C PHE A 36 -7.31 -5.26 3.16
N GLY A 37 -6.89 -6.31 2.44
CA GLY A 37 -7.35 -6.57 1.08
C GLY A 37 -8.84 -6.92 1.01
N ALA A 38 -9.40 -7.55 2.05
CA ALA A 38 -10.84 -7.80 2.13
C ALA A 38 -11.67 -6.57 2.56
N VAL A 39 -11.10 -5.64 3.33
CA VAL A 39 -11.80 -4.42 3.83
C VAL A 39 -11.61 -3.21 2.89
N PHE A 40 -10.37 -2.98 2.45
CA PHE A 40 -9.92 -1.83 1.67
C PHE A 40 -9.44 -2.22 0.27
N GLY A 41 -9.67 -3.46 -0.17
CA GLY A 41 -9.55 -3.79 -1.60
C GLY A 41 -10.57 -3.07 -2.48
N GLY A 42 -11.64 -2.55 -1.85
CA GLY A 42 -12.55 -1.51 -2.31
C GLY A 42 -12.61 -0.35 -1.29
N ASP A 43 -13.74 0.31 -1.07
CA ASP A 43 -13.72 1.77 -1.26
C ASP A 43 -13.49 2.74 -0.05
N ALA A 44 -12.59 3.72 -0.28
CA ALA A 44 -12.75 5.18 -0.20
C ALA A 44 -13.03 6.00 1.09
N THR A 45 -12.92 5.51 2.32
CA THR A 45 -13.45 6.26 3.49
C THR A 45 -12.64 7.52 3.93
N SER A 46 -12.68 8.62 3.16
CA SER A 46 -12.10 9.95 3.49
C SER A 46 -12.78 11.20 2.85
N SER A 47 -12.12 11.94 1.95
CA SER A 47 -12.43 13.33 1.48
C SER A 47 -12.04 13.55 0.02
N PHE A 48 -12.70 14.49 -0.68
CA PHE A 48 -12.88 14.39 -2.13
C PHE A 48 -12.75 15.74 -2.86
N ASP A 49 -11.85 15.80 -3.85
CA ASP A 49 -11.60 17.00 -4.65
C ASP A 49 -12.54 17.08 -5.85
N VAL A 50 -13.32 18.16 -5.90
CA VAL A 50 -14.46 18.36 -6.81
C VAL A 50 -14.29 19.65 -7.61
N GLY A 51 -14.07 19.51 -8.93
CA GLY A 51 -14.19 20.64 -9.85
C GLY A 51 -15.66 20.99 -10.07
N VAL A 52 -15.98 22.28 -10.24
CA VAL A 52 -17.32 22.79 -10.58
C VAL A 52 -17.20 23.84 -11.67
N THR A 53 -17.62 23.49 -12.87
CA THR A 53 -17.48 24.26 -14.13
C THR A 53 -18.87 24.58 -14.71
N GLY A 54 -18.93 25.43 -15.74
CA GLY A 54 -20.16 25.79 -16.47
C GLY A 54 -20.54 27.27 -16.35
N PRO A 55 -21.58 27.74 -17.08
CA PRO A 55 -21.96 29.15 -17.10
C PRO A 55 -22.35 29.69 -15.72
N GLN A 56 -22.18 30.99 -15.49
CA GLN A 56 -22.39 31.61 -14.19
C GLN A 56 -23.90 31.74 -13.90
N SER A 57 -24.44 30.79 -13.13
CA SER A 57 -25.86 30.67 -12.79
C SER A 57 -26.07 30.56 -11.28
N ALA A 58 -27.25 30.95 -10.80
CA ALA A 58 -27.61 30.81 -9.38
C ALA A 58 -27.57 29.35 -8.87
N VAL A 59 -27.75 28.39 -9.78
CA VAL A 59 -27.60 26.95 -9.49
C VAL A 59 -26.14 26.58 -9.24
N ARG A 60 -25.21 27.10 -10.07
CA ARG A 60 -23.76 26.88 -9.87
C ARG A 60 -23.31 27.46 -8.52
N GLU A 61 -23.78 28.66 -8.18
CA GLU A 61 -23.46 29.33 -6.91
C GLU A 61 -23.98 28.54 -5.70
N GLN A 62 -25.25 28.09 -5.73
CA GLN A 62 -25.85 27.26 -4.68
C GLN A 62 -25.18 25.88 -4.52
N VAL A 63 -24.79 25.22 -5.62
CA VAL A 63 -24.06 23.94 -5.58
C VAL A 63 -22.63 24.14 -5.05
N THR A 64 -21.98 25.26 -5.38
CA THR A 64 -20.63 25.59 -4.91
C THR A 64 -20.65 25.86 -3.41
N GLU A 65 -21.49 26.80 -2.93
CA GLU A 65 -21.62 27.08 -1.48
C GLU A 65 -22.04 25.84 -0.68
N GLY A 66 -22.95 25.01 -1.21
CA GLY A 66 -23.41 23.81 -0.53
C GLY A 66 -22.35 22.71 -0.39
N LEU A 67 -21.49 22.55 -1.41
CA LEU A 67 -20.35 21.63 -1.33
C LEU A 67 -19.23 22.20 -0.45
N GLU A 68 -18.96 23.51 -0.50
CA GLU A 68 -18.02 24.20 0.39
C GLU A 68 -18.45 24.17 1.86
N ALA A 69 -19.77 24.18 2.13
CA ALA A 69 -20.33 24.06 3.47
C ALA A 69 -20.32 22.62 4.03
N THR A 70 -20.02 21.61 3.20
CA THR A 70 -20.05 20.20 3.62
C THR A 70 -18.64 19.70 3.93
N GLU A 71 -18.37 19.40 5.21
CA GLU A 71 -17.07 18.87 5.64
C GLU A 71 -16.71 17.58 4.87
N GLY A 72 -15.65 17.65 4.05
CA GLY A 72 -15.16 16.52 3.26
C GLY A 72 -14.97 16.78 1.77
N PHE A 73 -15.37 17.95 1.24
CA PHE A 73 -15.15 18.32 -0.16
C PHE A 73 -14.23 19.53 -0.31
N ASN A 74 -13.30 19.46 -1.28
CA ASN A 74 -12.56 20.63 -1.75
C ASN A 74 -13.16 21.06 -3.09
N VAL A 75 -13.76 22.24 -3.13
CA VAL A 75 -14.46 22.73 -4.33
C VAL A 75 -13.53 23.67 -5.10
N HIS A 76 -13.40 23.43 -6.40
CA HIS A 76 -12.60 24.25 -7.31
C HIS A 76 -13.46 24.74 -8.47
N SER A 77 -13.45 26.03 -8.75
CA SER A 77 -14.23 26.62 -9.85
C SER A 77 -13.33 27.21 -10.92
N GLY A 78 -13.45 26.68 -12.15
CA GLY A 78 -12.64 27.06 -13.31
C GLY A 78 -13.43 26.93 -14.62
N ASP A 79 -12.70 27.05 -15.75
CA ASP A 79 -13.22 26.77 -17.09
C ASP A 79 -13.27 25.25 -17.36
N GLU A 80 -14.19 24.83 -18.23
CA GLU A 80 -14.50 23.41 -18.45
C GLU A 80 -13.31 22.62 -19.00
N ALA A 81 -12.52 23.20 -19.90
CA ALA A 81 -11.33 22.55 -20.46
C ALA A 81 -10.22 22.34 -19.42
N ASP A 82 -9.94 23.35 -18.59
CA ASP A 82 -8.86 23.30 -17.60
C ASP A 82 -9.16 22.30 -16.47
N GLU A 83 -10.43 22.20 -16.03
CA GLU A 83 -10.84 21.24 -15.01
C GLU A 83 -10.97 19.80 -15.56
N LEU A 84 -11.33 19.61 -16.83
CA LEU A 84 -11.27 18.30 -17.48
C LEU A 84 -9.82 17.82 -17.70
N ASP A 85 -8.87 18.72 -17.97
CA ASP A 85 -7.45 18.38 -17.98
C ASP A 85 -6.90 18.15 -16.56
N ALA A 86 -7.39 18.85 -15.54
CA ALA A 86 -7.08 18.54 -14.13
C ALA A 86 -7.61 17.15 -13.72
N LEU A 87 -8.78 16.74 -14.22
CA LEU A 87 -9.31 15.38 -14.06
C LEU A 87 -8.43 14.34 -14.77
N ASN A 88 -7.99 14.62 -16.00
CA ASN A 88 -7.05 13.76 -16.75
C ASN A 88 -5.68 13.60 -16.06
N ASN A 89 -5.26 14.56 -15.25
CA ASN A 89 -4.04 14.49 -14.43
C ASN A 89 -4.28 13.95 -13.01
N SER A 90 -5.52 13.57 -12.67
CA SER A 90 -5.94 13.11 -11.35
C SER A 90 -5.82 14.14 -10.20
N ASP A 91 -5.70 15.44 -10.52
CA ASP A 91 -5.79 16.56 -9.58
C ASP A 91 -7.24 16.87 -9.15
N ARG A 92 -8.21 16.21 -9.80
CA ARG A 92 -9.61 16.13 -9.41
C ARG A 92 -10.03 14.67 -9.33
N GLN A 93 -10.88 14.35 -8.36
CA GLN A 93 -11.50 13.03 -8.24
C GLN A 93 -12.85 13.02 -8.97
N VAL A 94 -13.55 14.17 -8.94
CA VAL A 94 -14.82 14.45 -9.61
C VAL A 94 -14.75 15.86 -10.24
N VAL A 95 -15.41 16.07 -11.37
CA VAL A 95 -15.66 17.39 -11.97
C VAL A 95 -17.14 17.47 -12.39
N LEU A 96 -17.82 18.51 -11.91
CA LEU A 96 -19.23 18.79 -12.16
C LEU A 96 -19.35 19.91 -13.18
N VAL A 97 -20.07 19.68 -14.28
CA VAL A 97 -20.41 20.71 -15.27
C VAL A 97 -21.88 21.08 -15.08
N VAL A 98 -22.13 22.29 -14.58
CA VAL A 98 -23.47 22.75 -14.18
C VAL A 98 -24.05 23.68 -15.26
N PRO A 99 -25.17 23.33 -15.90
CA PRO A 99 -25.81 24.17 -16.91
C PRO A 99 -26.61 25.34 -16.31
N GLU A 100 -26.97 26.34 -17.14
CA GLU A 100 -27.73 27.53 -16.70
C GLU A 100 -29.10 27.23 -16.10
N SER A 101 -29.76 26.15 -16.55
CA SER A 101 -30.99 25.64 -15.93
C SER A 101 -31.02 24.12 -15.97
N ILE A 102 -31.26 23.50 -14.80
CA ILE A 102 -31.45 22.06 -14.68
C ILE A 102 -32.78 21.68 -15.36
N SER A 103 -32.71 20.83 -16.38
CA SER A 103 -33.90 20.27 -17.03
C SER A 103 -33.59 18.91 -17.65
N ASN A 104 -34.62 18.16 -18.05
CA ASN A 104 -34.45 16.89 -18.79
C ASN A 104 -33.69 17.01 -20.12
N ALA A 105 -33.43 18.22 -20.62
CA ALA A 105 -32.62 18.48 -21.81
C ALA A 105 -31.20 18.99 -21.50
N ASN A 106 -30.97 19.49 -20.28
CA ASN A 106 -29.67 20.00 -19.80
C ASN A 106 -29.40 19.40 -18.41
N PRO A 107 -28.85 18.17 -18.35
CA PRO A 107 -28.45 17.52 -17.11
C PRO A 107 -27.15 18.12 -16.55
N ILE A 108 -26.85 17.84 -15.28
CA ILE A 108 -25.54 18.14 -14.69
C ILE A 108 -24.54 17.09 -15.22
N GLY A 109 -23.49 17.54 -15.90
CA GLY A 109 -22.41 16.68 -16.36
C GLY A 109 -21.56 16.23 -15.17
N PHE A 110 -21.49 14.92 -14.91
CA PHE A 110 -20.75 14.37 -13.77
C PHE A 110 -19.54 13.57 -14.28
N TYR A 111 -18.39 14.24 -14.36
CA TYR A 111 -17.12 13.60 -14.74
C TYR A 111 -16.40 13.11 -13.49
N TYR A 112 -15.73 11.96 -13.58
CA TYR A 112 -14.97 11.41 -12.45
C TYR A 112 -13.84 10.52 -12.91
N ASN A 113 -12.80 10.44 -12.08
CA ASN A 113 -11.69 9.53 -12.28
C ASN A 113 -12.18 8.10 -11.97
N ALA A 114 -12.17 7.23 -12.98
CA ALA A 114 -12.61 5.84 -12.87
C ALA A 114 -11.57 4.92 -12.18
N GLU A 115 -10.34 5.40 -11.99
CA GLU A 115 -9.12 4.60 -11.81
C GLU A 115 -8.40 4.84 -10.44
N GLY A 116 -8.93 5.74 -9.59
CA GLY A 116 -8.34 6.20 -8.32
C GLY A 116 -8.35 5.21 -7.14
N GLY A 117 -8.45 3.90 -7.40
CA GLY A 117 -8.57 2.85 -6.40
C GLY A 117 -9.73 3.09 -5.44
N PRO A 118 -9.61 2.63 -4.17
CA PRO A 118 -10.55 2.95 -3.12
C PRO A 118 -11.02 4.38 -3.15
N THR A 119 -10.18 5.38 -2.91
CA THR A 119 -10.56 6.81 -2.79
C THR A 119 -11.59 7.35 -3.81
N GLY A 120 -11.72 6.79 -5.03
CA GLY A 120 -12.67 7.27 -6.04
C GLY A 120 -14.18 6.95 -5.84
N SER A 121 -14.57 5.86 -5.15
CA SER A 121 -15.99 5.44 -5.13
C SER A 121 -16.84 6.18 -4.08
N ILE A 122 -16.35 6.32 -2.84
CA ILE A 122 -17.04 7.13 -1.83
C ILE A 122 -16.84 8.62 -2.13
N ALA A 123 -15.87 9.02 -2.98
CA ALA A 123 -15.90 10.35 -3.59
C ALA A 123 -17.20 10.56 -4.34
N ARG A 124 -17.51 9.66 -5.28
CA ARG A 124 -18.75 9.69 -6.05
C ARG A 124 -19.99 9.66 -5.16
N ALA A 125 -20.03 8.73 -4.20
CA ALA A 125 -21.18 8.55 -3.32
C ALA A 125 -21.37 9.75 -2.37
N ALA A 126 -20.29 10.33 -1.84
CA ALA A 126 -20.37 11.48 -0.95
C ALA A 126 -20.78 12.74 -1.75
N VAL A 127 -20.16 13.02 -2.91
CA VAL A 127 -20.55 14.16 -3.75
C VAL A 127 -22.03 14.05 -4.17
N GLN A 128 -22.49 12.87 -4.56
CA GLN A 128 -23.89 12.67 -4.95
C GLN A 128 -24.86 12.83 -3.77
N ASN A 129 -24.51 12.36 -2.57
CA ASN A 129 -25.32 12.61 -1.36
C ASN A 129 -25.33 14.09 -0.97
N ALA A 130 -24.20 14.79 -1.09
CA ALA A 130 -24.13 16.23 -0.82
C ALA A 130 -24.98 17.02 -1.84
N LEU A 131 -24.86 16.73 -3.14
CA LEU A 131 -25.70 17.33 -4.18
C LEU A 131 -27.20 17.13 -3.93
N LEU A 132 -27.62 15.93 -3.50
CA LEU A 132 -29.02 15.66 -3.14
C LEU A 132 -29.45 16.39 -1.86
N GLY A 133 -28.56 16.55 -0.88
CA GLY A 133 -28.80 17.37 0.32
C GLY A 133 -28.96 18.86 0.01
N ILE A 134 -28.25 19.36 -1.01
CA ILE A 134 -28.30 20.76 -1.45
C ILE A 134 -29.53 21.04 -2.34
N LEU A 135 -29.94 20.07 -3.16
CA LEU A 135 -31.04 20.19 -4.14
C LEU A 135 -32.42 19.72 -3.60
N GLY A 136 -32.44 18.88 -2.57
CA GLY A 136 -33.64 18.48 -1.80
C GLY A 136 -34.52 17.39 -2.44
N GLU A 137 -35.31 16.69 -1.61
CA GLU A 137 -36.13 15.49 -1.97
C GLU A 137 -37.18 15.68 -3.09
N GLY A 138 -37.39 16.91 -3.60
CA GLY A 138 -38.29 17.19 -4.73
C GLY A 138 -37.59 17.47 -6.06
N GLY A 139 -36.26 17.65 -6.06
CA GLY A 139 -35.48 18.07 -7.22
C GLY A 139 -35.01 16.89 -8.07
N ASN A 140 -35.84 16.44 -9.02
CA ASN A 140 -35.47 15.39 -9.97
C ASN A 140 -34.51 15.93 -11.05
N ALA A 141 -33.30 16.31 -10.64
CA ALA A 141 -32.22 16.78 -11.49
C ALA A 141 -31.60 15.58 -12.23
N PRO A 142 -31.68 15.50 -13.57
CA PRO A 142 -30.97 14.48 -14.30
C PRO A 142 -29.46 14.78 -14.24
N ILE A 143 -28.69 13.78 -13.85
CA ILE A 143 -27.23 13.83 -13.79
C ILE A 143 -26.73 12.91 -14.90
N GLU A 144 -25.96 13.44 -15.85
CA GLU A 144 -25.36 12.68 -16.94
C GLU A 144 -23.88 12.46 -16.64
N SER A 145 -23.54 11.25 -16.20
CA SER A 145 -22.18 10.94 -15.75
C SER A 145 -21.29 10.43 -16.88
N ILE A 146 -20.17 11.12 -17.12
CA ILE A 146 -19.22 10.82 -18.20
C ILE A 146 -17.87 10.41 -17.57
N PRO A 147 -17.52 9.11 -17.52
CA PRO A 147 -16.29 8.64 -16.87
C PRO A 147 -15.03 9.01 -17.67
N VAL A 148 -13.94 9.31 -16.95
CA VAL A 148 -12.62 9.60 -17.52
C VAL A 148 -11.57 8.69 -16.86
N SER A 149 -10.62 8.19 -17.66
CA SER A 149 -9.71 7.08 -17.30
C SER A 149 -8.26 7.57 -17.10
N THR A 150 -7.71 7.44 -15.88
CA THR A 150 -6.37 7.95 -15.53
C THR A 150 -5.56 7.05 -14.56
N LEU A 151 -4.72 6.20 -15.15
CA LEU A 151 -3.76 5.28 -14.49
C LEU A 151 -4.22 4.59 -13.19
N ASP A 152 -4.94 3.48 -13.38
CA ASP A 152 -5.45 2.53 -12.38
C ASP A 152 -4.43 2.18 -11.29
N ILE A 153 -4.75 2.55 -10.05
CA ILE A 153 -4.02 2.13 -8.85
C ILE A 153 -5.04 1.72 -7.79
N THR A 154 -5.28 0.41 -7.65
CA THR A 154 -6.06 -0.13 -6.54
C THR A 154 -5.28 0.05 -5.24
N PHE A 155 -5.96 0.20 -4.10
CA PHE A 155 -5.29 0.22 -2.78
C PHE A 155 -4.46 -1.02 -2.54
N ILE A 156 -4.93 -2.19 -3.00
CA ILE A 156 -4.16 -3.43 -2.98
C ILE A 156 -2.79 -3.24 -3.64
N ASP A 157 -2.76 -2.56 -4.79
CA ASP A 157 -1.54 -2.30 -5.57
C ASP A 157 -0.56 -1.39 -4.81
N PHE A 158 -1.09 -0.43 -4.03
CA PHE A 158 -0.31 0.43 -3.12
C PHE A 158 0.11 -0.28 -1.82
N PHE A 159 -0.76 -1.13 -1.28
CA PHE A 159 -0.70 -1.63 0.09
C PHE A 159 0.14 -2.91 0.23
N ILE A 160 0.14 -3.78 -0.79
CA ILE A 160 1.01 -4.97 -0.83
C ILE A 160 2.51 -4.61 -0.71
N PRO A 161 3.07 -3.66 -1.50
CA PRO A 161 4.45 -3.20 -1.33
C PRO A 161 4.76 -2.73 0.10
N GLY A 162 3.82 -2.01 0.74
CA GLY A 162 3.96 -1.54 2.12
C GLY A 162 4.08 -2.68 3.13
N ILE A 163 3.21 -3.70 3.04
CA ILE A 163 3.30 -4.87 3.93
C ILE A 163 4.55 -5.70 3.65
N LEU A 164 4.95 -5.86 2.38
CA LEU A 164 6.20 -6.53 2.02
C LEU A 164 7.41 -5.85 2.69
N ALA A 165 7.49 -4.51 2.63
CA ALA A 165 8.54 -3.75 3.29
C ALA A 165 8.52 -3.93 4.81
N MET A 166 7.35 -3.86 5.45
CA MET A 166 7.20 -4.10 6.90
C MET A 166 7.60 -5.53 7.30
N SER A 167 7.24 -6.54 6.50
CA SER A 167 7.62 -7.94 6.71
C SER A 167 9.14 -8.12 6.63
N ILE A 168 9.79 -7.52 5.63
CA ILE A 168 11.25 -7.54 5.46
C ILE A 168 11.93 -6.87 6.66
N MET A 169 11.45 -5.70 7.09
CA MET A 169 11.97 -4.97 8.25
C MET A 169 11.83 -5.79 9.55
N ASN A 170 10.65 -6.34 9.82
CA ASN A 170 10.38 -7.14 11.02
C ASN A 170 11.32 -8.36 11.10
N SER A 171 11.44 -9.10 10.00
CA SER A 171 12.33 -10.27 9.91
C SER A 171 13.82 -9.88 10.01
N GLY A 172 14.22 -8.76 9.39
CA GLY A 172 15.60 -8.28 9.36
C GLY A 172 16.08 -7.69 10.70
N VAL A 173 15.26 -6.88 11.35
CA VAL A 173 15.61 -6.17 12.60
C VAL A 173 15.30 -7.02 13.83
N ILE A 174 14.02 -7.35 14.06
CA ILE A 174 13.60 -8.10 15.26
C ILE A 174 14.05 -9.55 15.16
N GLY A 175 13.85 -10.19 13.99
CA GLY A 175 14.20 -11.59 13.77
C GLY A 175 15.71 -11.90 13.90
N LEU A 176 16.60 -11.00 13.44
CA LEU A 176 18.04 -11.16 13.69
C LEU A 176 18.46 -10.75 15.10
N SER A 177 17.99 -9.61 15.60
CA SER A 177 18.43 -9.09 16.90
C SER A 177 18.14 -10.08 18.02
N THR A 178 16.91 -10.61 18.07
CA THR A 178 16.50 -11.64 19.03
C THR A 178 17.30 -12.94 18.87
N ALA A 179 17.50 -13.41 17.63
CA ALA A 179 18.29 -14.62 17.36
C ALA A 179 19.75 -14.48 17.83
N PHE A 180 20.37 -13.32 17.58
CA PHE A 180 21.77 -13.08 17.90
C PHE A 180 22.00 -12.81 19.39
N THR A 181 21.07 -12.13 20.07
CA THR A 181 21.04 -12.06 21.54
C THR A 181 20.91 -13.46 22.14
N SER A 182 20.01 -14.30 21.62
CA SER A 182 19.88 -15.69 22.09
C SER A 182 21.13 -16.55 21.79
N PHE A 183 21.89 -16.25 20.73
CA PHE A 183 23.19 -16.88 20.47
C PHE A 183 24.30 -16.44 21.44
N ARG A 184 24.19 -15.24 22.03
CA ARG A 184 25.07 -14.77 23.13
C ARG A 184 24.71 -15.49 24.43
N GLU A 185 23.44 -15.47 24.83
CA GLU A 185 22.90 -16.14 26.02
C GLU A 185 23.26 -17.63 26.06
N LYS A 186 22.96 -18.36 24.97
CA LYS A 186 23.21 -19.81 24.86
C LYS A 186 24.69 -20.16 24.68
N GLY A 187 25.59 -19.17 24.69
CA GLY A 187 27.04 -19.34 24.54
C GLY A 187 27.47 -19.90 23.17
N ILE A 188 26.58 -19.94 22.18
CA ILE A 188 26.84 -20.50 20.84
C ILE A 188 28.00 -19.75 20.19
N LEU A 189 28.04 -18.43 20.31
CA LEU A 189 29.14 -17.59 19.82
C LEU A 189 30.48 -17.89 20.51
N ARG A 190 30.49 -18.29 21.80
CA ARG A 190 31.71 -18.72 22.50
C ARG A 190 32.17 -20.09 21.99
N ARG A 191 31.23 -21.03 21.79
CA ARG A 191 31.53 -22.37 21.25
C ARG A 191 32.08 -22.31 19.82
N ILE A 192 31.54 -21.45 18.95
CA ILE A 192 32.06 -21.29 17.57
C ILE A 192 33.52 -20.79 17.57
N LYS A 193 33.89 -19.86 18.46
CA LYS A 193 35.25 -19.31 18.55
C LYS A 193 36.34 -20.35 18.89
N VAL A 194 36.00 -21.48 19.49
CA VAL A 194 36.94 -22.58 19.80
C VAL A 194 36.91 -23.72 18.78
N THR A 195 36.12 -23.59 17.70
CA THR A 195 36.18 -24.52 16.55
C THR A 195 37.10 -23.96 15.45
N PRO A 196 37.63 -24.79 14.54
CA PRO A 196 38.36 -24.31 13.35
C PRO A 196 37.49 -23.55 12.34
N PHE A 197 36.23 -23.24 12.66
CA PHE A 197 35.31 -22.53 11.79
C PHE A 197 35.29 -21.02 12.12
N ALA A 198 35.83 -20.21 11.21
CA ALA A 198 35.93 -18.76 11.39
C ALA A 198 34.55 -18.09 11.56
N LEU A 199 34.42 -17.22 12.56
CA LEU A 199 33.17 -16.56 12.93
C LEU A 199 32.53 -15.75 11.79
N TRP A 200 33.34 -15.16 10.89
CA TRP A 200 32.84 -14.43 9.72
C TRP A 200 32.08 -15.34 8.74
N LYS A 201 32.49 -16.61 8.59
CA LYS A 201 31.81 -17.60 7.73
C LYS A 201 30.43 -17.96 8.31
N PHE A 202 30.30 -17.96 9.64
CA PHE A 202 29.02 -18.16 10.31
C PHE A 202 28.07 -16.99 10.09
N ILE A 203 28.57 -15.75 10.22
CA ILE A 203 27.79 -14.53 9.98
C ILE A 203 27.31 -14.47 8.52
N LEU A 204 28.19 -14.69 7.54
CA LEU A 204 27.79 -14.76 6.13
C LEU A 204 26.79 -15.87 5.84
N ALA A 205 26.96 -17.07 6.40
CA ALA A 205 26.01 -18.16 6.23
C ALA A 205 24.63 -17.81 6.82
N ARG A 206 24.59 -17.03 7.91
CA ARG A 206 23.34 -16.51 8.50
C ARG A 206 22.71 -15.44 7.62
N ILE A 207 23.48 -14.50 7.07
CA ILE A 207 22.98 -13.46 6.14
C ILE A 207 22.33 -14.12 4.92
N VAL A 208 23.03 -15.07 4.27
CA VAL A 208 22.50 -15.81 3.12
C VAL A 208 21.24 -16.59 3.48
N ALA A 209 21.22 -17.28 4.62
CA ALA A 209 20.02 -17.99 5.07
C ALA A 209 18.84 -17.04 5.33
N SER A 210 19.07 -15.87 5.93
CA SER A 210 18.03 -14.86 6.16
C SER A 210 17.52 -14.23 4.86
N MET A 211 18.40 -13.94 3.90
CA MET A 211 17.99 -13.45 2.57
C MET A 211 17.11 -14.47 1.85
N LEU A 212 17.47 -15.77 1.88
CA LEU A 212 16.65 -16.83 1.29
C LEU A 212 15.27 -16.94 1.95
N VAL A 213 15.17 -16.80 3.28
CA VAL A 213 13.88 -16.73 3.99
C VAL A 213 13.08 -15.51 3.55
N ILE A 214 13.70 -14.33 3.51
CA ILE A 214 13.04 -13.09 3.10
C ILE A 214 12.51 -13.20 1.66
N LEU A 215 13.34 -13.63 0.70
CA LEU A 215 12.92 -13.85 -0.69
C LEU A 215 11.77 -14.85 -0.78
N THR A 216 11.85 -15.98 -0.07
CA THR A 216 10.77 -16.98 -0.04
C THR A 216 9.46 -16.37 0.52
N THR A 217 9.54 -15.62 1.62
CA THR A 217 8.39 -14.95 2.23
C THR A 217 7.80 -13.89 1.31
N SER A 218 8.61 -13.03 0.69
CA SER A 218 8.16 -12.03 -0.28
C SER A 218 7.51 -12.69 -1.50
N THR A 219 8.07 -13.78 -2.03
CA THR A 219 7.45 -14.54 -3.14
C THR A 219 6.10 -15.15 -2.73
N ILE A 220 5.98 -15.69 -1.51
CA ILE A 220 4.70 -16.23 -1.01
C ILE A 220 3.67 -15.11 -0.84
N LEU A 221 4.05 -13.96 -0.28
CA LEU A 221 3.13 -12.83 -0.04
C LEU A 221 2.68 -12.18 -1.36
N ILE A 222 3.60 -11.95 -2.32
CA ILE A 222 3.26 -11.47 -3.67
C ILE A 222 2.37 -12.49 -4.37
N GLY A 223 2.75 -13.78 -4.35
CA GLY A 223 1.98 -14.85 -4.99
C GLY A 223 0.58 -15.02 -4.39
N MET A 224 0.43 -14.89 -3.07
CA MET A 224 -0.87 -14.89 -2.41
C MET A 224 -1.71 -13.68 -2.85
N ALA A 225 -1.10 -12.50 -2.92
CA ALA A 225 -1.84 -11.30 -3.23
C ALA A 225 -2.25 -11.21 -4.72
N SER A 226 -1.40 -11.71 -5.64
CA SER A 226 -1.77 -11.86 -7.05
C SER A 226 -2.82 -12.96 -7.28
N LEU A 227 -2.76 -14.08 -6.54
CA LEU A 227 -3.77 -15.14 -6.64
C LEU A 227 -5.14 -14.76 -6.07
N VAL A 228 -5.21 -13.85 -5.09
CA VAL A 228 -6.47 -13.48 -4.41
C VAL A 228 -7.08 -12.18 -4.95
N TRP A 229 -6.27 -11.19 -5.33
CA TRP A 229 -6.74 -9.89 -5.81
C TRP A 229 -6.34 -9.54 -7.25
N GLY A 230 -5.65 -10.43 -7.97
CA GLY A 230 -5.17 -10.11 -9.31
C GLY A 230 -4.09 -9.03 -9.33
N PHE A 231 -3.39 -8.80 -8.22
CA PHE A 231 -2.29 -7.83 -8.12
C PHE A 231 -1.24 -8.07 -9.20
N ASP A 232 -1.28 -7.23 -10.22
CA ASP A 232 -0.23 -7.13 -11.21
C ASP A 232 0.84 -6.16 -10.72
N LEU A 233 2.07 -6.66 -10.67
CA LEU A 233 3.24 -5.89 -10.27
C LEU A 233 3.61 -4.97 -11.44
N ARG A 234 2.87 -3.86 -11.60
CA ARG A 234 2.97 -2.84 -12.66
C ARG A 234 4.35 -2.16 -12.63
N GLY A 235 5.34 -2.83 -13.21
CA GLY A 235 6.75 -2.42 -13.20
C GLY A 235 7.69 -3.55 -13.62
N ASN A 236 9.00 -3.27 -13.66
CA ASN A 236 10.00 -4.28 -14.02
C ASN A 236 10.29 -5.21 -12.83
N TRP A 237 9.92 -6.48 -12.96
CA TRP A 237 10.18 -7.55 -11.97
C TRP A 237 11.64 -7.62 -11.50
N LEU A 238 12.61 -7.31 -12.36
CA LEU A 238 14.03 -7.30 -12.01
C LEU A 238 14.36 -6.14 -11.05
N LEU A 239 13.74 -4.97 -11.24
CA LEU A 239 13.91 -3.82 -10.33
C LEU A 239 13.25 -4.13 -8.97
N SER A 240 12.05 -4.70 -8.96
CA SER A 240 11.37 -5.11 -7.72
C SER A 240 12.19 -6.13 -6.93
N LEU A 241 12.78 -7.12 -7.60
CA LEU A 241 13.69 -8.09 -6.96
C LEU A 241 14.96 -7.40 -6.42
N LEU A 242 15.56 -6.48 -7.18
CA LEU A 242 16.74 -5.73 -6.76
C LEU A 242 16.43 -4.88 -5.51
N VAL A 243 15.29 -4.20 -5.48
CA VAL A 243 14.82 -3.43 -4.31
C VAL A 243 14.61 -4.32 -3.09
N ILE A 244 13.98 -5.50 -3.24
CA ILE A 244 13.83 -6.47 -2.14
C ILE A 244 15.21 -6.93 -1.63
N VAL A 245 16.16 -7.22 -2.53
CA VAL A 245 17.52 -7.65 -2.17
C VAL A 245 18.27 -6.55 -1.41
N VAL A 246 18.32 -5.32 -1.94
CA VAL A 246 19.03 -4.19 -1.32
C VAL A 246 18.37 -3.75 -0.02
N GLY A 247 17.04 -3.67 0.01
CA GLY A 247 16.26 -3.40 1.23
C GLY A 247 16.53 -4.45 2.30
N SER A 248 16.49 -5.74 1.96
CA SER A 248 16.80 -6.82 2.90
C SER A 248 18.22 -6.71 3.45
N LEU A 249 19.24 -6.48 2.61
CA LEU A 249 20.63 -6.29 3.05
C LEU A 249 20.78 -5.10 4.02
N THR A 250 20.05 -4.02 3.77
CA THR A 250 20.05 -2.83 4.62
C THR A 250 19.43 -3.13 5.99
N PHE A 251 18.23 -3.72 6.03
CA PHE A 251 17.58 -4.10 7.30
C PHE A 251 18.34 -5.17 8.07
N LEU A 252 18.96 -6.15 7.39
CA LEU A 252 19.82 -7.14 8.03
C LEU A 252 21.05 -6.46 8.66
N SER A 253 21.68 -5.49 7.98
CA SER A 253 22.80 -4.71 8.52
C SER A 253 22.41 -3.89 9.75
N ILE A 254 21.23 -3.26 9.73
CA ILE A 254 20.66 -2.55 10.89
C ILE A 254 20.40 -3.50 12.06
N GLY A 255 19.79 -4.67 11.81
CA GLY A 255 19.56 -5.69 12.84
C GLY A 255 20.88 -6.19 13.48
N TYR A 256 21.93 -6.37 12.68
CA TYR A 256 23.27 -6.69 13.19
C TYR A 256 23.90 -5.53 13.99
N ALA A 257 23.76 -4.28 13.54
CA ALA A 257 24.26 -3.12 14.27
C ALA A 257 23.58 -2.99 15.64
N ILE A 258 22.25 -3.04 15.69
CA ILE A 258 21.47 -3.03 16.94
C ILE A 258 21.90 -4.15 17.87
N SER A 259 22.01 -5.38 17.36
CA SER A 259 22.45 -6.51 18.17
C SER A 259 23.91 -6.38 18.64
N SER A 260 24.77 -5.67 17.91
CA SER A 260 26.13 -5.37 18.35
C SER A 260 26.14 -4.51 19.60
N PHE A 261 25.30 -3.46 19.66
CA PHE A 261 25.20 -2.49 20.76
C PHE A 261 24.31 -2.93 21.93
N ALA A 262 23.39 -3.87 21.72
CA ALA A 262 22.54 -4.40 22.79
C ALA A 262 23.40 -4.96 23.94
N ARG A 263 23.39 -4.26 25.09
CA ARG A 263 23.98 -4.74 26.35
C ARG A 263 23.14 -5.88 26.90
N ASN A 264 23.82 -6.85 27.52
CA ASN A 264 23.15 -7.98 28.15
C ASN A 264 22.25 -7.47 29.29
N THR A 265 20.97 -7.82 29.22
CA THR A 265 20.06 -7.92 30.37
C THR A 265 20.18 -9.31 30.98
#